data_AF-B8D5D3-F1
#
_entry.id   AF-B8D5D3-F1
#
_cell.length_a   1.000
_cell.length_b   1.000
_cell.length_c   1.000
_cell.angle_alpha   90.00
_cell.angle_beta   90.00
_cell.angle_gamma   90.00
#
_symmetry.space_group_name_H-M   'P 1'
#
loop_
_entity.id
_entity.type
_entity.pdbx_description
1 polymer ?
#
loop_
_entity_poly.entity_id
_entity_poly.type
_entity_poly.pdbx_seq_one_letter_code
_entity_poly.pdbx_strand_id
1 'polypeptide(L)'
;MRLVFEGGSGWVSRELIDVLEDYLMERLPVMINNLVEPLGLEASILSDSGCNIFPEEEACNQLVIAELYASEADKPLVYVLYRLIKGENTFEFYLYKIVEKSD
;
A
#
# COMPACT_ATOMS: atom_id res chain seq x y z
N MET A 1 3.24 7.16 5.75
CA MET A 1 2.32 8.03 4.97
C MET A 1 0.91 7.76 5.45
N ARG A 2 0.05 8.79 5.55
CA ARG A 2 -1.37 8.65 5.86
C ARG A 2 -2.17 9.60 4.99
N LEU A 3 -3.17 9.09 4.29
CA LEU A 3 -4.15 9.83 3.49
C LEU A 3 -5.53 9.50 4.06
N VAL A 4 -6.32 10.54 4.29
CA VAL A 4 -7.71 10.42 4.75
C VAL A 4 -8.53 11.39 3.93
N PHE A 5 -9.60 10.89 3.33
CA PHE A 5 -10.59 11.66 2.61
C PHE A 5 -11.98 11.33 3.14
N GLU A 6 -12.74 12.36 3.43
CA GLU A 6 -14.13 12.27 3.87
C GLU A 6 -14.96 13.27 3.06
N GLY A 7 -15.92 12.75 2.30
CA GLY A 7 -16.80 13.54 1.46
C GLY A 7 -18.25 13.57 1.96
N GLY A 8 -19.04 14.49 1.41
CA GLY A 8 -20.48 14.46 1.57
C GLY A 8 -21.10 13.22 0.90
N SER A 9 -22.32 12.87 1.29
CA SER A 9 -23.06 11.79 0.64
C SER A 9 -23.47 12.20 -0.78
N GLY A 10 -22.70 11.80 -1.79
CA GLY A 10 -22.95 12.16 -3.17
C GLY A 10 -22.03 11.44 -4.16
N TRP A 11 -22.50 11.31 -5.41
CA TRP A 11 -21.76 10.63 -6.48
C TRP A 11 -20.40 11.28 -6.78
N VAL A 12 -20.29 12.60 -6.61
CA VAL A 12 -19.03 13.35 -6.81
C VAL A 12 -17.94 12.87 -5.85
N SER A 13 -18.29 12.62 -4.59
CA SER A 13 -17.31 12.12 -3.60
C SER A 13 -16.87 10.69 -3.92
N ARG A 14 -17.77 9.85 -4.45
CA ARG A 14 -17.44 8.49 -4.92
C ARG A 14 -16.45 8.53 -6.08
N GLU A 15 -16.74 9.31 -7.12
CA GLU A 15 -15.87 9.42 -8.28
C GLU A 15 -14.50 9.99 -7.92
N LEU A 16 -14.44 10.98 -7.02
CA LEU A 16 -13.18 11.50 -6.54
C LEU A 16 -12.37 10.44 -5.77
N ILE A 17 -13.03 9.59 -4.98
CA ILE A 17 -12.36 8.47 -4.29
C ILE A 17 -11.77 7.49 -5.30
N ASP A 18 -12.51 7.15 -6.35
CA ASP A 18 -12.02 6.27 -7.42
C ASP A 18 -10.76 6.86 -8.07
N VAL A 19 -10.79 8.15 -8.41
CA VAL A 19 -9.63 8.86 -8.98
C VAL A 19 -8.43 8.90 -8.02
N LEU A 20 -8.68 9.11 -6.72
CA LEU A 20 -7.62 9.13 -5.71
C LEU A 20 -6.98 7.76 -5.53
N GLU A 21 -7.77 6.70 -5.53
CA GLU A 21 -7.29 5.32 -5.44
C GLU A 21 -6.42 4.98 -6.66
N ASP A 22 -6.91 5.22 -7.87
CA ASP A 22 -6.18 4.94 -9.10
C ASP A 22 -4.85 5.70 -9.15
N TYR A 23 -4.89 7.00 -8.84
CA TYR A 23 -3.68 7.83 -8.81
C TYR A 23 -2.69 7.36 -7.74
N LEU A 24 -3.18 6.98 -6.56
CA LEU A 24 -2.35 6.46 -5.49
C LEU A 24 -1.68 5.16 -5.93
N MET A 25 -2.41 4.20 -6.48
CA MET A 25 -1.85 2.91 -6.91
C MET A 25 -0.84 3.06 -8.04
N GLU A 26 -1.06 3.98 -8.98
CA GLU A 26 -0.08 4.30 -10.03
C GLU A 26 1.22 4.88 -9.46
N ARG A 27 1.11 5.76 -8.45
CA ARG A 27 2.24 6.55 -7.94
C ARG A 27 2.93 5.96 -6.72
N LEU A 28 2.28 5.07 -5.98
CA LEU A 28 2.81 4.49 -4.76
C LEU A 28 4.18 3.82 -4.96
N PRO A 29 4.43 3.02 -6.02
CA PRO A 29 5.77 2.44 -6.24
C PRO A 29 6.85 3.51 -6.36
N VAL A 30 6.58 4.58 -7.12
CA VAL A 30 7.51 5.71 -7.31
C VAL A 30 7.75 6.44 -6.00
N MET A 31 6.68 6.70 -5.23
CA MET A 31 6.80 7.37 -3.94
C MET A 31 7.66 6.57 -2.96
N ILE A 32 7.46 5.25 -2.86
CA ILE A 32 8.24 4.40 -1.96
C ILE A 32 9.68 4.30 -2.45
N ASN A 33 9.92 4.04 -3.75
CA ASN A 33 11.28 3.95 -4.30
C ASN A 33 12.09 5.22 -4.03
N ASN A 34 11.52 6.40 -4.25
CA ASN A 34 12.20 7.67 -3.96
C ASN A 34 12.58 7.84 -2.47
N LEU A 35 11.87 7.17 -1.56
CA LEU A 35 12.16 7.20 -0.12
C LEU A 35 13.25 6.20 0.27
N VAL A 36 13.32 5.05 -0.40
CA VAL A 36 14.20 3.94 -0.02
C VAL A 36 15.48 3.85 -0.86
N GLU A 37 15.52 4.44 -2.05
CA GLU A 37 16.70 4.49 -2.93
C GLU A 37 17.95 5.06 -2.23
N PRO A 38 17.87 6.14 -1.41
CA PRO A 38 19.04 6.63 -0.67
C PRO A 38 19.61 5.62 0.35
N LEU A 39 18.86 4.56 0.66
CA LEU A 39 19.27 3.48 1.56
C LEU A 39 19.82 2.27 0.80
N GLY A 40 19.93 2.34 -0.53
CA GLY A 40 20.36 1.21 -1.38
C GLY A 40 19.31 0.10 -1.47
N LEU A 41 18.03 0.47 -1.30
CA LEU A 41 16.90 -0.44 -1.37
C LEU A 41 16.01 -0.08 -2.56
N GLU A 42 15.27 -1.06 -3.02
CA GLU A 42 14.22 -0.93 -4.03
C GLU A 42 12.90 -1.46 -3.48
N ALA A 43 11.81 -0.92 -4.00
CA ALA A 43 10.45 -1.26 -3.61
C ALA A 43 9.62 -1.74 -4.79
N SER A 44 8.89 -2.84 -4.60
CA SER A 44 7.90 -3.35 -5.55
C SER A 44 6.55 -3.53 -4.84
N ILE A 45 5.46 -3.16 -5.51
CA ILE A 45 4.10 -3.43 -4.99
C ILE A 45 3.65 -4.79 -5.51
N LEU A 46 3.24 -5.66 -4.58
CA LEU A 46 2.68 -6.95 -4.94
C LEU A 46 1.26 -6.79 -5.49
N SER A 47 0.99 -7.48 -6.60
CA SER A 47 -0.33 -7.50 -7.24
C SER A 47 -1.26 -8.58 -6.67
N ASP A 48 -0.74 -9.50 -5.86
CA ASP A 48 -1.52 -10.54 -5.22
C ASP A 48 -2.33 -9.98 -4.02
N SER A 49 -3.43 -10.65 -3.69
CA SER A 49 -4.26 -10.28 -2.56
C SER A 49 -3.49 -10.39 -1.25
N GLY A 50 -3.67 -9.42 -0.36
CA GLY A 50 -3.08 -9.49 0.97
C GLY A 50 -3.48 -10.73 1.75
N CYS A 51 -4.66 -11.30 1.49
CA CYS A 51 -5.10 -12.57 2.10
C CYS A 51 -4.34 -13.80 1.61
N ASN A 52 -3.68 -13.73 0.45
CA ASN A 52 -2.86 -14.84 -0.03
C ASN A 52 -1.45 -14.80 0.60
N ILE A 53 -0.94 -13.59 0.86
CA ILE A 53 0.42 -13.38 1.36
C ILE A 53 0.45 -13.38 2.90
N PHE A 54 -0.51 -12.73 3.55
CA PHE A 54 -0.67 -12.63 5.00
C PHE A 54 -2.10 -13.03 5.41
N PRO A 55 -2.47 -14.32 5.28
CA PRO A 55 -3.82 -14.82 5.59
C PRO A 55 -4.24 -14.63 7.06
N GLU A 56 -3.27 -14.52 7.96
CA GLU A 56 -3.48 -14.33 9.41
C GLU A 56 -3.78 -12.88 9.79
N GLU A 57 -3.52 -11.91 8.91
CA GLU A 57 -3.78 -10.50 9.19
C GLU A 57 -5.28 -10.20 9.13
N GLU A 58 -5.77 -9.48 10.13
CA GLU A 58 -7.15 -9.02 10.15
C GLU A 58 -7.41 -8.06 8.98
N ALA A 59 -8.53 -8.26 8.29
CA ALA A 59 -8.90 -7.49 7.09
C ALA A 59 -7.79 -7.52 6.01
N CYS A 60 -7.18 -8.69 5.80
CA CYS A 60 -6.15 -8.93 4.79
C CYS A 60 -6.54 -8.48 3.37
N ASN A 61 -7.83 -8.40 3.06
CA ASN A 61 -8.37 -7.94 1.78
C ASN A 61 -8.26 -6.41 1.60
N GLN A 62 -7.88 -5.68 2.65
CA GLN A 62 -7.63 -4.25 2.65
C GLN A 62 -6.13 -3.93 2.60
N LEU A 63 -5.27 -4.94 2.41
CA LEU A 63 -3.82 -4.72 2.42
C LEU A 63 -3.28 -4.43 1.02
N VAL A 64 -2.44 -3.41 0.94
CA VAL A 64 -1.51 -3.17 -0.17
C VAL A 64 -0.10 -3.45 0.35
N ILE A 65 0.61 -4.36 -0.31
CA ILE A 65 1.89 -4.87 0.19
C ILE A 65 3.01 -4.37 -0.71
N ALA A 66 3.99 -3.71 -0.10
CA ALA A 66 5.24 -3.37 -0.75
C ALA A 66 6.36 -4.28 -0.23
N GLU A 67 7.09 -4.92 -1.14
CA GLU A 67 8.32 -5.63 -0.87
C GLU A 67 9.51 -4.67 -0.97
N LEU A 68 10.37 -4.66 0.04
CA LEU A 68 11.66 -3.97 0.01
C LEU A 68 12.78 -4.98 -0.11
N TYR A 69 13.63 -4.83 -1.11
CA TYR A 69 14.82 -5.66 -1.32
C TYR A 69 16.04 -4.77 -1.52
N ALA A 70 17.23 -5.27 -1.19
CA ALA A 70 18.46 -4.62 -1.63
C ALA A 70 18.58 -4.77 -3.14
N SER A 71 19.07 -3.77 -3.87
CA SER A 71 19.10 -3.73 -5.35
C SER A 71 19.74 -4.96 -6.04
N GLU A 72 20.53 -5.77 -5.32
CA GLU A 72 21.19 -6.98 -5.83
C GLU A 72 20.67 -8.28 -5.19
N ALA A 73 19.60 -8.22 -4.40
CA ALA A 73 19.05 -9.35 -3.66
C ALA A 73 17.81 -9.93 -4.36
N ASP A 74 17.78 -11.26 -4.51
CA ASP A 74 16.63 -12.01 -5.05
C ASP A 74 15.50 -12.20 -4.02
N LYS A 75 15.67 -11.71 -2.79
CA LYS A 75 14.70 -11.88 -1.71
C LYS A 75 14.37 -10.55 -1.05
N PRO A 76 13.09 -10.30 -0.74
CA PRO A 76 12.69 -9.14 0.04
C PRO A 76 13.21 -9.28 1.47
N LEU A 77 13.78 -8.20 1.97
CA LEU A 77 14.23 -8.05 3.36
C LEU A 77 13.05 -7.75 4.28
N VAL A 78 12.12 -6.93 3.79
CA VAL A 78 11.02 -6.38 4.57
C VAL A 78 9.77 -6.28 3.72
N TYR A 79 8.62 -6.60 4.32
CA TYR A 79 7.30 -6.29 3.79
C TYR A 79 6.74 -5.07 4.49
N VAL A 80 6.28 -4.09 3.72
CA VAL A 80 5.58 -2.91 4.22
C VAL A 80 4.10 -3.06 3.86
N LEU A 81 3.28 -3.23 4.89
CA LEU A 81 1.84 -3.43 4.76
C LEU A 81 1.16 -2.08 4.95
N TYR A 82 0.48 -1.63 3.92
CA TYR A 82 -0.45 -0.50 3.98
C TYR A 82 -1.87 -1.01 4.06
N ARG A 83 -2.74 -0.29 4.77
CA ARG A 83 -4.19 -0.49 4.69
C ARG A 83 -4.78 0.51 3.72
N LEU A 84 -5.63 0.02 2.83
CA LEU A 84 -6.47 0.78 1.91
C LEU A 84 -7.93 0.43 2.23
N ILE A 85 -8.66 1.40 2.77
CA ILE A 85 -10.05 1.26 3.17
C ILE A 85 -10.87 2.22 2.31
N LYS A 86 -11.75 1.64 1.50
CA LYS A 86 -12.66 2.38 0.64
C LYS A 86 -14.10 2.17 1.12
N GLY A 87 -14.70 3.24 1.64
CA GLY A 87 -16.11 3.31 1.97
C GLY A 87 -16.91 3.98 0.86
N GLU A 88 -18.21 4.20 1.09
CA GLU A 88 -19.05 4.87 0.09
C GLU A 88 -18.67 6.33 -0.15
N ASN A 89 -18.21 7.06 0.86
CA ASN A 89 -17.78 8.45 0.72
C ASN A 89 -16.53 8.74 1.57
N THR A 90 -15.82 7.69 1.96
CA THR A 90 -14.60 7.76 2.76
C THR A 90 -13.51 6.95 2.09
N PHE A 91 -12.27 7.42 2.23
CA PHE A 91 -11.08 6.73 1.75
C PHE A 91 -9.95 6.93 2.76
N GLU A 92 -9.34 5.83 3.18
CA GLU A 92 -8.19 5.85 4.07
C GLU A 92 -7.07 5.00 3.48
N PHE A 93 -5.88 5.57 3.46
CA PHE A 93 -4.65 4.84 3.15
C PHE A 93 -3.57 5.16 4.16
N TYR A 94 -3.02 4.14 4.82
CA TYR A 94 -1.98 4.36 5.83
C TYR A 94 -1.02 3.19 5.98
N LEU A 95 0.20 3.50 6.43
CA LEU A 95 1.15 2.48 6.87
C LEU A 95 0.57 1.74 8.08
N TYR A 96 0.31 0.45 7.92
CA TYR A 96 -0.28 -0.39 8.96
C TYR A 96 0.81 -1.14 9.75
N LYS A 97 1.72 -1.83 9.06
CA LYS A 97 2.74 -2.67 9.69
C LYS A 97 3.97 -2.80 8.82
N ILE A 98 5.12 -3.02 9.45
CA ILE A 98 6.36 -3.42 8.78
C ILE A 98 6.70 -4.81 9.32
N VAL A 99 6.91 -5.77 8.42
CA VAL A 99 7.22 -7.16 8.74
C VAL A 99 8.59 -7.48 8.18
N GLU A 100 9.55 -7.72 9.07
CA GLU A 100 10.86 -8.25 8.67
C GLU A 100 10.68 -9.67 8.16
N LYS A 101 11.29 -9.98 7.02
CA LYS A 101 11.35 -11.36 6.54
C LYS A 101 12.43 -12.07 7.35
N SER A 102 12.01 -12.84 8.35
CA SER A 102 12.91 -13.76 9.05
C SER A 102 13.23 -14.93 8.10
N ASP A 103 14.53 -15.21 7.92
CA ASP A 103 15.02 -16.37 7.14
C ASP A 103 14.49 -17.73 7.66
#